data_AF-G8YL10-F1
#
_entry.id   AF-G8YL10-F1
#
_cell.length_a   1.000
_cell.length_b   1.000
_cell.length_c   1.000
_cell.angle_alpha   90.00
_cell.angle_beta   90.00
_cell.angle_gamma   90.00
#
_symmetry.space_group_name_H-M   'P 1'
#
loop_
_entity.id
_entity.type
_entity.pdbx_description
1 polymer ?
#
loop_
_entity_poly.entity_id
_entity_poly.type
_entity_poly.pdbx_seq_one_letter_code
_entity_poly.pdbx_strand_id
1 'polypeptide(L)'
;MYKIGMNINAVRLGKPLVNNSRCFSYSHRRTFLGNLFGRKTLKDREEIIKKQDDFEIDPNAKIVILNEENSPDKKPFSLEEDMPGFEIAQWKSKIVRNRDIEHSYTPEKLQEIIKKTYEDMTGAQLAQDYNSVDLKDLDFRFKFSKQLQSNLGFDINDYILANAHTLNYLYESLCGTISKRWTSERNPNAIVLRPEDFSSPNVYLNEELNESQKQKLYNELLEKARKESFVESAE
;
A
#
# COMPACT_ATOMS: atom_id res chain seq x y z
N MET A 1 22.50 2.85 -28.80
CA MET A 1 22.71 3.90 -29.83
C MET A 1 23.00 5.21 -29.11
N TYR A 2 24.23 5.71 -29.20
CA TYR A 2 24.72 6.90 -28.49
C TYR A 2 24.17 8.19 -29.14
N LYS A 3 23.73 9.16 -28.34
CA LYS A 3 23.34 10.50 -28.80
C LYS A 3 24.34 11.52 -28.29
N ILE A 4 25.07 12.10 -29.23
CA ILE A 4 26.11 13.12 -29.06
C ILE A 4 25.44 14.49 -28.89
N GLY A 5 25.87 15.25 -27.88
CA GLY A 5 25.44 16.61 -27.63
C GLY A 5 26.13 17.62 -28.54
N MET A 6 25.40 18.66 -28.96
CA MET A 6 25.96 19.85 -29.58
C MET A 6 25.52 21.08 -28.78
N ASN A 7 26.51 21.72 -28.16
CA ASN A 7 26.44 23.03 -27.53
C ASN A 7 26.65 24.09 -28.61
N ILE A 8 25.75 25.05 -28.77
CA ILE A 8 25.93 26.20 -29.64
C ILE A 8 25.83 27.47 -28.79
N ASN A 9 26.99 28.07 -28.54
CA ASN A 9 27.12 29.42 -28.01
C ASN A 9 26.73 30.44 -29.09
N ALA A 10 25.86 31.38 -28.77
CA ALA A 10 25.65 32.59 -29.56
C ALA A 10 25.66 33.83 -28.64
N VAL A 11 26.77 34.57 -28.71
CA VAL A 11 26.94 35.90 -28.14
C VAL A 11 26.31 36.92 -29.11
N ARG A 12 25.44 37.82 -28.61
CA ARG A 12 25.16 39.10 -29.29
C ARG A 12 24.90 40.21 -28.28
N LEU A 13 25.77 41.21 -28.33
CA LEU A 13 25.69 42.51 -27.66
C LEU A 13 24.76 43.46 -28.43
N GLY A 14 24.03 44.32 -27.72
CA GLY A 14 23.38 45.50 -28.28
C GLY A 14 22.23 46.03 -27.43
N LYS A 15 22.48 47.03 -26.58
CA LYS A 15 21.45 47.83 -25.87
C LYS A 15 20.86 48.89 -26.81
N PRO A 16 19.66 49.41 -26.48
CA PRO A 16 19.56 50.85 -26.33
C PRO A 16 18.92 51.28 -25.00
N LEU A 17 19.35 52.47 -24.57
CA LEU A 17 18.93 53.22 -23.39
C LEU A 17 17.53 53.82 -23.60
N VAL A 18 16.64 53.67 -22.62
CA VAL A 18 15.49 54.57 -22.43
C VAL A 18 15.47 55.00 -20.97
N ASN A 19 15.92 56.23 -20.73
CA ASN A 19 15.70 56.96 -19.49
C ASN A 19 14.22 57.30 -19.39
N ASN A 20 13.54 56.75 -18.37
CA ASN A 20 12.21 57.18 -18.00
C ASN A 20 12.27 57.68 -16.55
N SER A 21 12.59 58.96 -16.41
CA SER A 21 12.45 59.72 -15.17
C SER A 21 10.96 59.83 -14.85
N ARG A 22 10.49 59.05 -13.86
CA ARG A 22 9.18 59.25 -13.24
C ARG A 22 9.37 59.63 -11.78
N CYS A 23 8.81 60.80 -11.49
CA CYS A 23 8.80 61.48 -10.20
C CYS A 23 8.33 60.57 -9.07
N PHE A 24 8.99 60.65 -7.92
CA PHE A 24 8.42 60.18 -6.65
C PHE A 24 7.25 61.10 -6.28
N SER A 25 6.07 60.80 -6.80
CA SER A 25 4.81 61.32 -6.25
C SER A 25 4.63 60.72 -4.86
N TYR A 26 4.68 61.55 -3.83
CA TYR A 26 4.22 61.19 -2.48
C TYR A 26 2.71 60.91 -2.54
N SER A 27 2.33 59.66 -2.82
CA SER A 27 0.99 59.21 -2.51
C SER A 27 0.94 58.97 -1.00
N HIS A 28 0.35 59.91 -0.25
CA HIS A 28 -0.15 59.64 1.08
C HIS A 28 -1.09 58.43 0.99
N ARG A 29 -0.66 57.26 1.44
CA ARG A 29 -1.53 56.10 1.59
C ARG A 29 -2.56 56.45 2.66
N ARG A 30 -3.79 56.74 2.24
CA ARG A 30 -4.96 56.72 3.11
C ARG A 30 -5.08 55.30 3.66
N THR A 31 -4.85 55.16 4.96
CA THR A 31 -4.98 53.91 5.71
C THR A 31 -6.44 53.49 5.72
N PHE A 32 -6.81 52.57 4.82
CA PHE A 32 -8.13 51.94 4.79
C PHE A 32 -8.39 50.99 5.98
N LEU A 33 -7.40 50.83 6.88
CA LEU A 33 -7.54 50.12 8.16
C LEU A 33 -7.38 51.06 9.36
N GLY A 34 -7.65 52.35 9.19
CA GLY A 34 -7.44 53.38 10.21
C GLY A 34 -8.35 53.31 11.44
N ASN A 35 -9.39 52.46 11.45
CA ASN A 35 -10.43 52.49 12.49
C ASN A 35 -10.86 51.12 13.06
N LEU A 36 -10.20 49.99 12.74
CA LEU A 36 -10.66 48.66 13.22
C LEU A 36 -9.98 48.15 14.49
N PHE A 37 -8.90 48.78 14.95
CA PHE A 37 -8.36 48.54 16.29
C PHE A 37 -8.19 49.89 16.96
N GLY A 38 -8.81 50.02 18.14
CA GLY A 38 -8.97 51.27 18.88
C GLY A 38 -7.70 52.13 18.92
N ARG A 39 -7.91 53.45 18.94
CA ARG A 39 -6.87 54.47 19.11
C ARG A 39 -5.95 54.13 20.29
N LYS A 40 -4.85 53.42 20.01
CA LYS A 40 -3.67 53.45 20.88
C LYS A 40 -3.00 54.80 20.70
N THR A 41 -2.61 55.41 21.81
CA THR A 41 -2.01 56.75 21.80
C THR A 41 -0.65 56.70 21.09
N LEU A 42 -0.17 57.83 20.55
CA LEU A 42 1.14 57.90 19.87
C LEU A 42 2.29 57.38 20.75
N LYS A 43 2.17 57.57 22.07
CA LYS A 43 3.12 57.05 23.07
C LYS A 43 3.15 55.53 23.12
N ASP A 44 1.98 54.88 23.09
CA ASP A 44 1.90 53.42 23.05
C ASP A 44 2.51 52.85 21.77
N ARG A 45 2.41 53.55 20.65
CA ARG A 45 3.08 53.16 19.39
C ARG A 45 4.59 53.32 19.48
N GLU A 46 5.09 54.42 20.02
CA GLU A 46 6.53 54.64 20.21
C GLU A 46 7.13 53.61 21.18
N GLU A 47 6.39 53.21 22.22
CA GLU A 47 6.80 52.15 23.13
C GLU A 47 6.77 50.77 22.47
N ILE A 48 5.76 50.46 21.65
CA ILE A 48 5.70 49.19 20.90
C ILE A 48 6.81 49.13 19.84
N ILE A 49 7.14 50.24 19.18
CA ILE A 49 8.22 50.30 18.19
C ILE A 49 9.59 50.17 18.88
N LYS A 50 9.79 50.82 20.04
CA LYS A 50 11.04 50.67 20.81
C LYS A 50 11.23 49.26 21.36
N LYS A 51 10.14 48.61 21.78
CA LYS A 51 10.16 47.24 22.32
C LYS A 51 10.12 46.16 21.22
N GLN A 52 9.97 46.51 19.94
CA GLN A 52 9.98 45.54 18.85
C GLN A 52 11.38 44.96 18.62
N ASP A 53 12.42 45.73 18.91
CA ASP A 53 13.82 45.29 18.80
C ASP A 53 14.30 44.55 20.08
N ASP A 54 13.55 44.63 21.18
CA ASP A 54 13.84 43.95 22.46
C ASP A 54 13.29 42.51 22.51
N PHE A 55 12.60 42.05 21.47
CA PHE A 55 12.22 40.64 21.37
C PHE A 55 13.44 39.82 20.99
N GLU A 56 14.11 39.25 22.00
CA GLU A 56 15.11 38.22 21.81
C GLU A 56 14.49 37.08 20.98
N ILE A 57 14.97 36.94 19.74
CA ILE A 57 14.64 35.78 18.91
C ILE A 57 15.30 34.59 19.61
N ASP A 58 14.54 33.86 20.41
CA ASP A 58 15.03 32.64 21.06
C ASP A 58 15.58 31.71 19.97
N PRO A 59 16.90 31.41 19.95
CA PRO A 59 17.50 30.58 18.92
C PRO A 59 16.96 29.14 18.93
N ASN A 60 16.25 28.75 20.00
CA ASN A 60 15.56 27.47 20.12
C ASN A 60 14.08 27.50 19.70
N ALA A 61 13.54 28.65 19.28
CA ALA A 61 12.16 28.75 18.78
C ALA A 61 12.01 28.03 17.43
N LYS A 62 11.78 26.72 17.48
CA LYS A 62 11.53 25.88 16.31
C LYS A 62 10.14 26.19 15.75
N ILE A 63 10.07 26.88 14.62
CA ILE A 63 8.83 27.05 13.84
C ILE A 63 8.44 25.67 13.29
N VAL A 64 7.41 25.04 13.86
CA VAL A 64 6.86 23.79 13.35
C VAL A 64 5.85 24.12 12.26
N ILE A 65 6.16 23.72 11.02
CA ILE A 65 5.21 23.82 9.90
C ILE A 65 4.14 22.74 10.13
N LEU A 66 2.89 23.17 10.31
CA LEU A 66 1.76 22.25 10.46
C LEU A 66 1.44 21.65 9.09
N ASN A 67 1.48 20.33 9.01
CA ASN A 67 0.98 19.55 7.87
C ASN A 67 -0.31 18.84 8.31
N GLU A 68 -1.03 18.24 7.36
CA GLU A 68 -2.23 17.43 7.65
C GLU A 68 -1.95 16.37 8.73
N GLU A 69 -0.74 15.83 8.80
CA GLU A 69 -0.32 14.84 9.80
C GLU A 69 -0.10 15.41 11.21
N ASN A 70 0.33 16.67 11.31
CA ASN A 70 0.70 17.32 12.57
C ASN A 70 -0.35 18.37 13.01
N SER A 71 -1.47 18.45 12.30
CA SER A 71 -2.56 19.37 12.64
C SER A 71 -3.23 18.94 13.95
N PRO A 72 -3.48 19.87 14.88
CA PRO A 72 -4.24 19.56 16.10
C PRO A 72 -5.66 19.06 15.81
N ASP A 73 -6.18 19.31 14.61
CA ASP A 73 -7.50 18.89 14.16
C ASP A 73 -7.50 17.52 13.47
N LYS A 74 -6.32 16.91 13.23
CA LYS A 74 -6.25 15.58 12.63
C LYS A 74 -6.72 14.54 13.64
N LYS A 75 -7.94 14.04 13.45
CA LYS A 75 -8.42 12.85 14.13
C LYS A 75 -7.95 11.61 13.36
N PRO A 76 -7.15 10.71 13.94
CA PRO A 76 -6.86 9.44 13.32
C PRO A 76 -8.16 8.64 13.21
N PHE A 77 -8.39 8.00 12.07
CA PHE A 77 -9.54 7.11 11.92
C PHE A 77 -9.43 5.97 12.92
N SER A 78 -10.44 5.81 13.77
CA SER A 78 -10.53 4.71 14.72
C SER A 78 -11.84 3.96 14.46
N LEU A 79 -11.72 2.65 14.22
CA LEU A 79 -12.88 1.83 13.85
C LEU A 79 -13.95 1.83 14.97
N GLU A 80 -13.50 1.92 16.22
CA GLU A 80 -14.35 1.92 17.42
C GLU A 80 -15.15 3.22 17.59
N GLU A 81 -14.56 4.38 17.27
CA GLU A 81 -15.23 5.68 17.46
C GLU A 81 -15.98 6.13 16.20
N ASP A 82 -15.41 5.89 15.02
CA ASP A 82 -15.99 6.34 13.74
C ASP A 82 -17.02 5.35 13.17
N MET A 83 -16.96 4.07 13.56
CA MET A 83 -17.88 3.03 13.12
C MET A 83 -18.39 2.14 14.27
N PRO A 84 -19.03 2.73 15.30
CA PRO A 84 -19.52 1.97 16.44
C PRO A 84 -20.57 0.93 16.00
N GLY A 85 -20.34 -0.34 16.36
CA GLY A 85 -21.22 -1.46 16.01
C GLY A 85 -20.95 -2.09 14.64
N PHE A 86 -19.87 -1.73 13.95
CA PHE A 86 -19.47 -2.42 12.74
C PHE A 86 -18.79 -3.76 13.06
N GLU A 87 -19.48 -4.86 12.77
CA GLU A 87 -18.97 -6.22 12.89
C GLU A 87 -18.77 -6.85 11.52
N ILE A 88 -17.58 -7.38 11.25
CA ILE A 88 -17.31 -8.15 10.03
C ILE A 88 -17.69 -9.60 10.29
N ALA A 89 -18.79 -10.05 9.69
CA ALA A 89 -19.19 -11.46 9.74
C ALA A 89 -18.24 -12.33 8.89
N GLN A 90 -17.21 -12.88 9.54
CA GLN A 90 -16.29 -13.82 8.90
C GLN A 90 -16.89 -15.23 8.89
N TRP A 91 -17.41 -15.64 7.74
CA TRP A 91 -18.00 -16.97 7.58
C TRP A 91 -16.99 -18.07 7.17
N LYS A 92 -15.75 -17.68 6.84
CA LYS A 92 -14.66 -18.59 6.49
C LYS A 92 -13.84 -18.96 7.73
N SER A 93 -13.59 -20.26 7.92
CA SER A 93 -12.79 -20.78 9.04
C SER A 93 -11.35 -20.25 9.07
N LYS A 94 -10.78 -20.00 7.88
CA LYS A 94 -9.46 -19.39 7.69
C LYS A 94 -9.51 -18.43 6.50
N ILE A 95 -8.55 -17.52 6.42
CA ILE A 95 -8.41 -16.60 5.28
C ILE A 95 -7.12 -16.93 4.56
N VAL A 96 -7.23 -17.38 3.32
CA VAL A 96 -6.10 -17.59 2.40
C VAL A 96 -6.18 -16.53 1.33
N ARG A 97 -5.15 -15.68 1.23
CA ARG A 97 -5.08 -14.64 0.19
C ARG A 97 -4.72 -15.29 -1.14
N ASN A 98 -5.16 -14.68 -2.25
CA ASN A 98 -4.90 -15.19 -3.60
C ASN A 98 -3.42 -15.46 -3.90
N ARG A 99 -2.52 -14.66 -3.31
CA ARG A 99 -1.06 -14.82 -3.45
C ARG A 99 -0.47 -16.03 -2.74
N ASP A 100 -1.19 -16.52 -1.74
CA ASP A 100 -0.72 -17.58 -0.84
C ASP A 100 -1.38 -18.93 -1.17
N ILE A 101 -2.33 -18.99 -2.12
CA ILE A 101 -3.09 -20.21 -2.47
C ILE A 101 -2.15 -21.35 -2.91
N GLU A 102 -1.24 -21.07 -3.83
CA GLU A 102 -0.31 -22.06 -4.38
C GLU A 102 0.58 -22.69 -3.31
N HIS A 103 1.03 -21.90 -2.33
CA HIS A 103 1.84 -22.42 -1.23
C HIS A 103 0.97 -23.13 -0.17
N SER A 104 -0.25 -22.65 0.05
CA SER A 104 -1.10 -23.14 1.14
C SER A 104 -1.62 -24.56 0.90
N TYR A 105 -1.75 -24.97 -0.35
CA TYR A 105 -2.40 -26.22 -0.73
C TYR A 105 -1.54 -27.08 -1.65
N THR A 106 -1.58 -28.37 -1.40
CA THR A 106 -1.15 -29.41 -2.35
C THR A 106 -2.40 -30.16 -2.84
N PRO A 107 -2.33 -30.87 -3.99
CA PRO A 107 -3.46 -31.67 -4.47
C PRO A 107 -3.97 -32.67 -3.44
N GLU A 108 -3.08 -33.27 -2.64
CA GLU A 108 -3.43 -34.24 -1.60
C GLU A 108 -4.22 -33.55 -0.47
N LYS A 109 -3.77 -32.38 0.00
CA LYS A 109 -4.49 -31.59 1.00
C LYS A 109 -5.86 -31.15 0.50
N LEU A 110 -5.97 -30.77 -0.77
CA LEU A 110 -7.26 -30.45 -1.38
C LEU A 110 -8.19 -31.67 -1.35
N GLN A 111 -7.67 -32.84 -1.72
CA GLN A 111 -8.41 -34.10 -1.73
C GLN A 111 -8.97 -34.43 -0.34
N GLU A 112 -8.15 -34.28 0.70
CA GLU A 112 -8.54 -34.48 2.10
C GLU A 112 -9.64 -33.50 2.54
N ILE A 113 -9.49 -32.21 2.20
CA ILE A 113 -10.48 -31.19 2.54
C ILE A 113 -11.82 -31.46 1.87
N ILE A 114 -11.81 -31.87 0.59
CA ILE A 114 -13.03 -32.21 -0.14
C ILE A 114 -13.72 -33.42 0.48
N LYS A 115 -12.98 -34.50 0.78
CA LYS A 115 -13.53 -35.70 1.42
C LYS A 115 -14.15 -35.36 2.76
N LYS A 116 -13.43 -34.64 3.62
CA LYS A 116 -13.93 -34.20 4.92
C LYS A 116 -15.18 -33.33 4.79
N THR A 117 -15.19 -32.38 3.86
CA THR A 117 -16.36 -31.52 3.63
C THR A 117 -17.58 -32.32 3.16
N TYR A 118 -17.37 -33.35 2.34
CA TYR A 118 -18.44 -34.24 1.88
C TYR A 118 -18.98 -35.11 3.02
N GLU A 119 -18.08 -35.68 3.82
CA GLU A 119 -18.40 -36.47 5.02
C GLU A 119 -19.19 -35.63 6.03
N ASP A 120 -18.75 -34.40 6.31
CA ASP A 120 -19.41 -33.48 7.25
C ASP A 120 -20.85 -33.14 6.81
N MET A 121 -21.13 -33.10 5.50
CA MET A 121 -22.47 -32.77 4.99
C MET A 121 -23.39 -33.98 4.82
N THR A 122 -22.86 -35.12 4.39
CA THR A 122 -23.68 -36.29 4.02
C THR A 122 -23.65 -37.40 5.07
N GLY A 123 -22.68 -37.36 5.98
CA GLY A 123 -22.39 -38.44 6.93
C GLY A 123 -21.81 -39.70 6.28
N ALA A 124 -21.57 -39.69 4.96
CA ALA A 124 -21.07 -40.83 4.20
C ALA A 124 -19.61 -40.65 3.81
N GLN A 125 -18.83 -41.74 3.94
CA GLN A 125 -17.43 -41.74 3.54
C GLN A 125 -17.30 -41.74 2.03
N LEU A 126 -16.49 -40.81 1.52
CA LEU A 126 -16.29 -40.65 0.09
C LEU A 126 -15.23 -41.63 -0.42
N ALA A 127 -15.59 -42.43 -1.42
CA ALA A 127 -14.62 -43.26 -2.14
C ALA A 127 -13.56 -42.40 -2.85
N GLN A 128 -12.43 -43.00 -3.24
CA GLN A 128 -11.40 -42.28 -4.00
C GLN A 128 -11.91 -41.78 -5.37
N ASP A 129 -12.96 -42.41 -5.91
CA ASP A 129 -13.52 -42.05 -7.21
C ASP A 129 -14.62 -40.99 -7.10
N TYR A 130 -14.30 -39.78 -7.56
CA TYR A 130 -15.18 -38.61 -7.56
C TYR A 130 -16.22 -38.61 -8.69
N ASN A 131 -16.12 -39.54 -9.64
CA ASN A 131 -17.08 -39.63 -10.74
C ASN A 131 -18.46 -40.12 -10.27
N SER A 132 -18.51 -40.79 -9.12
CA SER A 132 -19.75 -41.31 -8.53
C SER A 132 -20.63 -40.23 -7.88
N VAL A 133 -20.09 -39.03 -7.63
CA VAL A 133 -20.78 -37.96 -6.92
C VAL A 133 -21.33 -36.93 -7.90
N ASP A 134 -22.66 -36.87 -7.96
CA ASP A 134 -23.38 -35.90 -8.78
C ASP A 134 -23.62 -34.60 -8.00
N LEU A 135 -23.31 -33.45 -8.62
CA LEU A 135 -23.53 -32.10 -8.09
C LEU A 135 -24.61 -31.36 -8.89
N LYS A 136 -25.47 -32.07 -9.63
CA LYS A 136 -26.61 -31.45 -10.36
C LYS A 136 -27.66 -30.82 -9.46
N ASP A 137 -27.84 -31.31 -8.24
CA ASP A 137 -28.73 -30.68 -7.28
C ASP A 137 -28.15 -29.32 -6.85
N LEU A 138 -28.87 -28.25 -7.19
CA LEU A 138 -28.44 -26.88 -6.97
C LEU A 138 -28.31 -26.55 -5.48
N ASP A 139 -29.24 -27.03 -4.65
CA ASP A 139 -29.22 -26.72 -3.22
C ASP A 139 -28.06 -27.43 -2.53
N PHE A 140 -27.87 -28.72 -2.83
CA PHE A 140 -26.71 -29.47 -2.38
C PHE A 140 -25.39 -28.84 -2.84
N ARG A 141 -25.27 -28.50 -4.13
CA ARG A 141 -24.06 -27.89 -4.69
C ARG A 141 -23.74 -26.55 -4.06
N PHE A 142 -24.75 -25.71 -3.80
CA PHE A 142 -24.56 -24.43 -3.13
C PHE A 142 -24.08 -24.61 -1.68
N LYS A 143 -24.73 -25.48 -0.90
CA LYS A 143 -24.33 -25.77 0.49
C LYS A 143 -22.93 -26.36 0.55
N PHE A 144 -22.63 -27.30 -0.34
CA PHE A 144 -21.32 -27.93 -0.45
C PHE A 144 -20.22 -26.95 -0.80
N SER A 145 -20.41 -26.16 -1.88
CA SER A 145 -19.42 -25.17 -2.31
C SER A 145 -19.18 -24.08 -1.26
N LYS A 146 -20.24 -23.65 -0.56
CA LYS A 146 -20.10 -22.74 0.58
C LYS A 146 -19.26 -23.37 1.70
N GLN A 147 -19.60 -24.57 2.16
CA GLN A 147 -18.82 -25.22 3.21
C GLN A 147 -17.37 -25.45 2.79
N LEU A 148 -17.15 -25.83 1.53
CA LEU A 148 -15.83 -26.02 0.95
C LEU A 148 -15.02 -24.71 0.93
N GLN A 149 -15.61 -23.60 0.50
CA GLN A 149 -14.99 -22.28 0.54
C GLN A 149 -14.67 -21.84 1.97
N SER A 150 -15.53 -22.16 2.95
CA SER A 150 -15.23 -21.88 4.36
C SER A 150 -14.02 -22.66 4.86
N ASN A 151 -13.90 -23.94 4.46
CA ASN A 151 -12.78 -24.81 4.81
C ASN A 151 -11.48 -24.48 4.06
N LEU A 152 -11.56 -24.01 2.81
CA LEU A 152 -10.42 -23.60 1.99
C LEU A 152 -9.96 -22.16 2.30
N GLY A 153 -10.86 -21.30 2.76
CA GLY A 153 -10.52 -19.92 3.11
C GLY A 153 -10.22 -18.99 1.92
N PHE A 154 -10.45 -19.44 0.68
CA PHE A 154 -10.44 -18.62 -0.52
C PHE A 154 -11.74 -18.83 -1.31
N ASP A 155 -12.10 -17.85 -2.13
CA ASP A 155 -13.32 -17.91 -2.93
C ASP A 155 -13.10 -18.72 -4.20
N ILE A 156 -14.04 -19.60 -4.51
CA ILE A 156 -14.05 -20.33 -5.78
C ILE A 156 -14.80 -19.47 -6.79
N ASN A 157 -14.24 -19.31 -7.99
CA ASN A 157 -14.88 -18.53 -9.05
C ASN A 157 -16.27 -19.12 -9.38
N ASP A 158 -17.29 -18.29 -9.42
CA ASP A 158 -18.67 -18.67 -9.75
C ASP A 158 -18.76 -19.39 -11.11
N TYR A 159 -17.90 -19.05 -12.07
CA TYR A 159 -17.79 -19.76 -13.34
C TYR A 159 -17.47 -21.26 -13.15
N ILE A 160 -16.57 -21.59 -12.22
CA ILE A 160 -16.22 -22.98 -11.89
C ILE A 160 -17.42 -23.66 -11.23
N LEU A 161 -18.09 -22.98 -10.29
CA LEU A 161 -19.25 -23.53 -9.57
C LEU A 161 -20.45 -23.78 -10.49
N ALA A 162 -20.69 -22.89 -11.45
CA ALA A 162 -21.77 -23.03 -12.43
C ALA A 162 -21.59 -24.31 -13.28
N ASN A 163 -20.35 -24.55 -13.74
CA ASN A 163 -20.00 -25.68 -14.62
C ASN A 163 -19.74 -26.99 -13.86
N ALA A 164 -19.55 -26.94 -12.54
CA ALA A 164 -19.32 -28.12 -11.71
C ALA A 164 -20.61 -28.93 -11.53
N HIS A 165 -20.87 -29.84 -12.47
CA HIS A 165 -21.95 -30.84 -12.37
C HIS A 165 -21.48 -32.14 -11.71
N THR A 166 -20.17 -32.38 -11.65
CA THR A 166 -19.58 -33.55 -10.98
C THR A 166 -18.51 -33.10 -9.99
N LEU A 167 -18.31 -33.88 -8.94
CA LEU A 167 -17.25 -33.58 -7.97
C LEU A 167 -15.86 -33.67 -8.60
N ASN A 168 -15.66 -34.58 -9.56
CA ASN A 168 -14.40 -34.69 -10.28
C ASN A 168 -14.04 -33.40 -11.04
N TYR A 169 -15.01 -32.81 -11.77
CA TYR A 169 -14.78 -31.55 -12.47
C TYR A 169 -14.39 -30.41 -11.51
N LEU A 170 -15.07 -30.34 -10.37
CA LEU A 170 -14.74 -29.35 -9.34
C LEU A 170 -13.33 -29.55 -8.80
N TYR A 171 -12.95 -30.79 -8.49
CA TYR A 171 -11.61 -31.14 -8.02
C TYR A 171 -10.53 -30.75 -9.04
N GLU A 172 -10.67 -31.14 -10.30
CA GLU A 172 -9.72 -30.81 -11.37
C GLU A 172 -9.59 -29.28 -11.56
N SER A 173 -10.71 -28.56 -11.52
CA SER A 173 -10.73 -27.10 -11.64
C SER A 173 -10.03 -26.41 -10.45
N LEU A 174 -10.20 -26.95 -9.24
CA LEU A 174 -9.53 -26.45 -8.04
C LEU A 174 -8.03 -26.78 -8.05
N CYS A 175 -7.64 -27.98 -8.50
CA CYS A 175 -6.23 -28.31 -8.75
C CYS A 175 -5.60 -27.31 -9.72
N GLY A 176 -6.26 -27.00 -10.84
CA GLY A 176 -5.80 -25.99 -11.77
C GLY A 176 -5.67 -24.58 -11.15
N THR A 177 -6.57 -24.24 -10.21
CA THR A 177 -6.52 -22.97 -9.48
C THR A 177 -5.36 -22.92 -8.50
N ILE A 178 -5.10 -24.01 -7.77
CA ILE A 178 -4.01 -24.12 -6.79
C ILE A 178 -2.65 -24.13 -7.49
N SER A 179 -2.53 -24.85 -8.61
CA SER A 179 -1.30 -24.90 -9.41
C SER A 179 -1.03 -23.60 -10.18
N LYS A 180 -2.01 -22.69 -10.28
CA LYS A 180 -1.83 -21.42 -10.97
C LYS A 180 -1.04 -20.45 -10.10
N ARG A 181 0.09 -19.98 -10.65
CA ARG A 181 0.89 -18.94 -10.01
C ARG A 181 0.11 -17.65 -9.85
N TRP A 182 0.31 -17.02 -8.69
CA TRP A 182 -0.26 -15.72 -8.44
C TRP A 182 0.29 -14.69 -9.43
N THR A 183 -0.61 -13.89 -9.99
CA THR A 183 -0.29 -12.77 -10.88
C THR A 183 -0.95 -11.51 -10.36
N SER A 184 -0.28 -10.38 -10.54
CA SER A 184 -0.84 -9.08 -10.17
C SER A 184 -1.84 -8.65 -11.23
N GLU A 185 -3.03 -8.23 -10.81
CA GLU A 185 -4.05 -7.68 -11.71
C GLU A 185 -3.55 -6.46 -12.50
N ARG A 186 -2.64 -5.68 -11.92
CA ARG A 186 -2.00 -4.54 -12.59
C ARG A 186 -1.21 -4.96 -13.83
N ASN A 187 -0.66 -6.17 -13.82
CA ASN A 187 0.19 -6.71 -14.88
C ASN A 187 -0.26 -8.16 -15.21
N PRO A 188 -1.35 -8.34 -15.98
CA PRO A 188 -1.93 -9.66 -16.23
C PRO A 188 -1.02 -10.58 -17.06
N ASN A 189 -0.15 -9.99 -17.89
CA ASN A 189 0.78 -10.73 -18.76
C ASN A 189 2.14 -10.99 -18.08
N ALA A 190 2.26 -10.75 -16.77
CA ALA A 190 3.50 -10.99 -16.05
C ALA A 190 3.83 -12.49 -16.02
N ILE A 191 5.07 -12.83 -16.37
CA ILE A 191 5.58 -14.19 -16.27
C ILE A 191 6.25 -14.33 -14.90
N VAL A 192 5.76 -15.27 -14.08
CA VAL A 192 6.31 -15.58 -12.77
C VAL A 192 7.13 -16.86 -12.90
N LEU A 193 8.45 -16.70 -12.87
CA LEU A 193 9.42 -17.79 -12.96
C LEU A 193 9.99 -18.08 -11.58
N ARG A 194 10.26 -19.35 -11.29
CA ARG A 194 11.02 -19.77 -10.10
C ARG A 194 12.25 -20.57 -10.49
N PRO A 195 13.25 -20.68 -9.61
CA PRO A 195 14.42 -21.50 -9.85
C PRO A 195 14.04 -22.96 -10.20
N GLU A 196 12.98 -23.48 -9.58
CA GLU A 196 12.50 -24.85 -9.81
C GLU A 196 11.96 -25.11 -11.23
N ASP A 197 11.65 -24.06 -12.01
CA ASP A 197 11.18 -24.19 -13.39
C ASP A 197 12.28 -24.60 -14.37
N PHE A 198 13.53 -24.38 -13.99
CA PHE A 198 14.68 -24.60 -14.84
C PHE A 198 15.37 -25.90 -14.46
N SER A 199 15.30 -26.89 -15.34
CA SER A 199 16.00 -28.17 -15.14
C SER A 199 17.53 -28.05 -15.31
N SER A 200 18.02 -26.98 -15.95
CA SER A 200 19.43 -26.85 -16.31
C SER A 200 20.19 -26.00 -15.28
N PRO A 201 21.33 -26.47 -14.76
CA PRO A 201 22.06 -25.78 -13.68
C PRO A 201 22.76 -24.49 -14.12
N ASN A 202 22.84 -24.24 -15.43
CA ASN A 202 23.42 -23.03 -16.01
C ASN A 202 22.41 -21.87 -16.14
N VAL A 203 21.12 -22.11 -15.85
CA VAL A 203 20.09 -21.07 -15.86
C VAL A 203 19.76 -20.72 -14.41
N TYR A 204 19.88 -19.44 -14.08
CA TYR A 204 19.50 -18.91 -12.77
C TYR A 204 18.64 -17.67 -12.93
N LEU A 205 17.74 -17.46 -11.99
CA LEU A 205 16.98 -16.22 -11.87
C LEU A 205 17.74 -15.28 -10.95
N ASN A 206 17.93 -14.04 -11.38
CA ASN A 206 18.53 -13.02 -10.55
C ASN A 206 17.46 -12.43 -9.61
N GLU A 207 17.43 -12.88 -8.37
CA GLU A 207 16.51 -12.42 -7.33
C GLU A 207 17.02 -11.13 -6.69
N GLU A 208 17.06 -10.04 -7.48
CA GLU A 208 17.44 -8.75 -6.94
C GLU A 208 16.25 -8.06 -6.25
N LEU A 209 16.48 -7.65 -5.01
CA LEU A 209 15.59 -6.75 -4.29
C LEU A 209 15.43 -5.43 -5.04
N ASN A 210 14.25 -4.84 -4.96
CA ASN A 210 14.02 -3.50 -5.50
C ASN A 210 14.90 -2.47 -4.75
N GLU A 211 15.28 -1.37 -5.39
CA GLU A 211 16.15 -0.33 -4.81
C GLU A 211 15.64 0.16 -3.45
N SER A 212 14.32 0.35 -3.32
CA SER A 212 13.70 0.73 -2.04
C SER A 212 13.88 -0.33 -0.95
N GLN A 213 13.80 -1.62 -1.29
CA GLN A 213 14.03 -2.72 -0.35
C GLN A 213 15.51 -2.82 0.03
N LYS A 214 16.42 -2.68 -0.95
CA LYS A 214 17.88 -2.61 -0.72
C LYS A 214 18.22 -1.47 0.24
N GLN A 215 17.64 -0.30 0.05
CA GLN A 215 17.87 0.87 0.90
C GLN A 215 17.30 0.69 2.32
N LYS A 216 16.12 0.08 2.45
CA LYS A 216 15.54 -0.26 3.77
C LYS A 216 16.44 -1.22 4.54
N LEU A 217 16.86 -2.33 3.92
CA LEU A 217 17.78 -3.28 4.54
C LEU A 217 19.11 -2.61 4.92
N TYR A 218 19.65 -1.77 4.05
CA TYR A 218 20.87 -1.02 4.34
C TYR A 218 20.71 -0.15 5.59
N ASN A 219 19.62 0.61 5.69
CA ASN A 219 19.35 1.45 6.85
C ASN A 219 19.14 0.62 8.12
N GLU A 220 18.41 -0.51 8.05
CA GLU A 220 18.23 -1.42 9.17
C GLU A 220 19.56 -2.00 9.67
N LEU A 221 20.45 -2.41 8.75
CA LEU A 221 21.79 -2.90 9.09
C LEU A 221 22.66 -1.80 9.71
N LEU A 222 22.58 -0.59 9.16
CA LEU A 222 23.32 0.55 9.66
C LEU A 222 22.84 0.97 11.06
N GLU A 223 21.54 0.90 11.34
CA GLU A 223 21.02 1.11 12.69
C GLU A 223 21.47 0.03 13.67
N LYS A 224 21.46 -1.24 13.26
CA LYS A 224 21.97 -2.35 14.09
C LYS A 224 23.44 -2.17 14.43
N ALA A 225 24.28 -1.89 13.43
CA ALA A 225 25.70 -1.65 13.62
C ALA A 225 25.97 -0.44 14.53
N ARG A 226 25.19 0.65 14.38
CA ARG A 226 25.28 1.81 15.29
C ARG A 226 24.97 1.43 16.73
N LYS A 227 23.89 0.67 16.95
CA LYS A 227 23.50 0.22 18.30
C LYS A 227 24.57 -0.65 18.93
N GLU A 228 25.13 -1.61 18.19
CA GLU A 228 26.21 -2.48 18.66
C GLU A 228 27.49 -1.69 18.98
N SER A 229 27.91 -0.78 18.10
CA SER A 229 29.09 0.07 18.34
C SER A 229 28.93 1.00 19.54
N PHE A 230 27.71 1.48 19.82
CA PHE A 230 27.44 2.33 20.97
C PHE A 230 27.50 1.54 22.29
N VAL A 231 27.08 0.28 22.28
CA VAL A 231 27.18 -0.64 23.43
C VAL A 231 28.65 -1.00 23.71
N GLU A 232 29.42 -1.29 22.66
CA GLU A 232 30.86 -1.62 22.77
C GLU A 232 31.70 -0.42 23.25
N SER A 233 31.24 0.82 23.02
CA SER A 233 31.88 2.04 23.54
C SER A 233 31.48 2.41 24.98
N ALA A 234 30.53 1.68 25.57
CA ALA A 234 30.01 1.92 26.92
C ALA A 234 30.48 0.88 27.97
N GLU A 235 31.18 -0.16 27.54
CA GLU A 235 31.94 -1.10 28.38
C GLU A 235 33.41 -0.65 28.53
#